data_AF-A0A7S1ZVE5-F1
#
_entry.id   AF-A0A7S1ZVE5-F1
#
_cell.length_a   1.000
_cell.length_b   1.000
_cell.length_c   1.000
_cell.angle_alpha   90.00
_cell.angle_beta   90.00
_cell.angle_gamma   90.00
#
_symmetry.space_group_name_H-M   'P 1'
#
loop_
_entity.id
_entity.type
_entity.pdbx_description
1 polymer ?
#
loop_
_entity_poly.entity_id
_entity_poly.type
_entity_poly.pdbx_seq_one_letter_code
_entity_poly.pdbx_strand_id
1 'polypeptide(L)'
;GKTSPSPTSPTASAELSPLYRAYVIYECLLINLLGFVTLFFQCELQRLESAFLKRFPHALSKEAADTLFGHFWLKDDLNCNSDAARCLTYMVCGWLLIAGILQAFVNFDGLRRRFFKSDWECPRGMKICCLYAFFACDWYWVVLMIAFRGVIGWQQIVGSAVDILLRL
;
A
#
# COMPACT_ATOMS: atom_id res chain seq x y z
N GLY A 1 -16.23 39.94 35.47
CA GLY A 1 -15.33 39.19 34.56
C GLY A 1 -16.17 38.53 33.51
N LYS A 2 -15.91 38.80 32.22
CA LYS A 2 -16.61 38.14 31.11
C LYS A 2 -16.00 36.75 30.92
N THR A 3 -16.78 35.71 31.20
CA THR A 3 -16.46 34.33 30.84
C THR A 3 -16.56 34.19 29.33
N SER A 4 -15.41 34.09 28.66
CA SER A 4 -15.38 33.65 27.27
C SER A 4 -15.90 32.21 27.20
N PRO A 5 -16.86 31.88 26.31
CA PRO A 5 -17.22 30.50 26.09
C PRO A 5 -16.01 29.78 25.48
N SER A 6 -15.56 28.69 26.12
CA SER A 6 -14.64 27.74 25.51
C SER A 6 -15.18 27.33 24.15
N PRO A 7 -14.35 27.27 23.09
CA PRO A 7 -14.78 26.69 21.84
C PRO A 7 -15.14 25.23 22.12
N THR A 8 -16.39 24.87 21.84
CA THR A 8 -16.87 23.50 21.84
C THR A 8 -16.02 22.71 20.86
N SER A 9 -15.05 21.97 21.39
CA SER A 9 -14.31 20.94 20.65
C SER A 9 -15.35 20.02 19.99
N PRO A 10 -15.31 19.81 18.67
CA PRO A 10 -16.25 18.91 18.04
C PRO A 10 -16.02 17.50 18.59
N THR A 11 -16.94 17.04 19.44
CA THR A 11 -17.06 15.69 20.03
C THR A 11 -17.53 14.64 19.01
N ALA A 12 -17.26 14.86 17.72
CA ALA A 12 -17.36 13.79 16.74
C ALA A 12 -16.13 12.91 16.95
N SER A 13 -16.33 11.76 17.61
CA SER A 13 -15.30 10.72 17.76
C SER A 13 -14.56 10.56 16.44
N ALA A 14 -13.25 10.78 16.42
CA ALA A 14 -12.39 10.58 15.25
C ALA A 14 -12.18 9.09 14.94
N GLU A 15 -13.08 8.23 15.42
CA GLU A 15 -13.05 6.79 15.22
C GLU A 15 -13.65 6.44 13.86
N LEU A 16 -12.96 5.55 13.17
CA LEU A 16 -13.35 5.04 11.87
C LEU A 16 -14.62 4.20 12.01
N SER A 17 -15.48 4.25 10.98
CA SER A 17 -16.60 3.31 10.89
C SER A 17 -16.07 1.87 10.89
N PRO A 18 -16.79 0.89 11.45
CA PRO A 18 -16.33 -0.51 11.48
C PRO A 18 -15.98 -1.06 10.10
N LEU A 19 -16.75 -0.68 9.08
CA LEU A 19 -16.52 -1.06 7.69
C LEU A 19 -15.23 -0.44 7.13
N TYR A 20 -15.04 0.86 7.32
CA TYR A 20 -13.82 1.54 6.87
C TYR A 20 -12.59 1.02 7.61
N ARG A 21 -12.72 0.72 8.91
CA ARG A 21 -11.66 0.08 9.70
C ARG A 21 -11.27 -1.27 9.13
N ALA A 22 -12.23 -2.12 8.76
CA ALA A 22 -11.95 -3.42 8.15
C ALA A 22 -11.25 -3.26 6.79
N TYR A 23 -11.69 -2.30 5.98
CA TYR A 23 -11.07 -1.95 4.70
C TYR A 23 -9.63 -1.47 4.87
N VAL A 24 -9.35 -0.55 5.80
CA VAL A 24 -7.97 -0.08 6.07
C VAL A 24 -7.07 -1.21 6.59
N ILE A 25 -7.60 -2.14 7.41
CA ILE A 25 -6.83 -3.32 7.83
C ILE A 25 -6.48 -4.19 6.62
N TYR A 26 -7.47 -4.46 5.75
CA TYR A 26 -7.26 -5.19 4.51
C TYR A 26 -6.17 -4.54 3.66
N GLU A 27 -6.25 -3.22 3.47
CA GLU A 27 -5.29 -2.47 2.65
C GLU A 27 -3.87 -2.49 3.24
N CYS A 28 -3.73 -2.19 4.54
CA CYS A 28 -2.45 -2.24 5.23
C CYS A 28 -1.76 -3.62 5.11
N LEU A 29 -2.52 -4.71 5.20
CA LEU A 29 -1.97 -6.06 5.21
C LEU A 29 -1.77 -6.63 3.80
N LEU A 30 -2.81 -6.61 2.97
CA LEU A 30 -2.82 -7.31 1.68
C LEU A 30 -2.29 -6.47 0.54
N ILE A 31 -2.49 -5.15 0.58
CA ILE A 31 -2.00 -4.26 -0.49
C ILE A 31 -0.60 -3.77 -0.12
N ASN A 32 -0.46 -3.15 1.05
CA ASN A 32 0.79 -2.51 1.44
C ASN A 32 1.86 -3.50 1.93
N LEU A 33 1.57 -4.30 2.96
CA LEU A 33 2.57 -5.21 3.52
C LEU A 33 2.90 -6.38 2.58
N LEU A 34 1.89 -7.11 2.11
CA LEU A 34 2.12 -8.23 1.19
C LEU A 34 2.69 -7.74 -0.14
N GLY A 35 2.23 -6.59 -0.66
CA GLY A 35 2.79 -5.98 -1.85
C GLY A 35 4.25 -5.56 -1.67
N PHE A 36 4.60 -4.94 -0.53
CA PHE A 36 5.98 -4.65 -0.17
C PHE A 36 6.83 -5.92 -0.17
N VAL A 37 6.41 -6.96 0.56
CA VAL A 37 7.19 -8.21 0.69
C VAL A 37 7.39 -8.90 -0.66
N THR A 38 6.32 -9.03 -1.45
CA THR A 38 6.39 -9.67 -2.77
C THR A 38 7.29 -8.89 -3.73
N LEU A 39 7.14 -7.56 -3.80
CA LEU A 39 8.00 -6.72 -4.62
C LEU A 39 9.47 -6.69 -4.17
N PHE A 40 9.71 -6.71 -2.85
CA PHE A 40 11.07 -6.67 -2.30
C PHE A 40 11.86 -7.92 -2.65
N PHE A 41 11.22 -9.09 -2.58
CA PHE A 41 11.82 -10.40 -2.88
C PHE A 41 11.49 -10.91 -4.28
N GLN A 42 11.03 -10.03 -5.18
CA GLN A 42 10.44 -10.43 -6.45
C GLN A 42 11.41 -11.23 -7.33
N CYS A 43 12.70 -10.87 -7.35
CA CYS A 43 13.70 -11.60 -8.14
C CYS A 43 13.95 -13.01 -7.59
N GLU A 44 14.01 -13.17 -6.27
CA GLU A 44 14.15 -14.46 -5.62
C GLU A 44 12.92 -15.33 -5.85
N LEU A 45 11.71 -14.74 -5.77
CA LEU A 45 10.45 -15.42 -6.01
C LEU A 45 10.34 -15.91 -7.45
N GLN A 46 10.68 -15.09 -8.45
CA GLN A 46 10.73 -15.50 -9.86
C GLN A 46 11.74 -16.62 -10.12
N ARG A 47 12.91 -16.56 -9.46
CA ARG A 47 13.92 -17.63 -9.56
C ARG A 47 13.39 -18.94 -8.97
N LEU A 48 12.70 -18.89 -7.83
CA LEU A 48 12.11 -20.05 -7.18
C LEU A 48 10.97 -20.63 -8.03
N GLU A 49 10.13 -19.78 -8.62
CA GLU A 49 9.06 -20.19 -9.51
C GLU A 49 9.59 -20.92 -10.75
N SER A 50 10.59 -20.33 -11.41
CA SER A 50 11.26 -20.94 -12.57
C SER A 50 11.87 -22.31 -12.22
N ALA A 51 12.50 -22.42 -11.04
CA ALA A 51 13.05 -23.68 -10.56
C ALA A 51 11.95 -24.72 -10.25
N PHE A 52 10.83 -24.27 -9.69
CA PHE A 52 9.67 -25.12 -9.39
C PHE A 52 9.02 -25.67 -10.66
N LEU A 53 8.71 -24.82 -11.64
CA LEU A 53 8.10 -25.23 -12.91
C LEU A 53 9.02 -26.15 -13.71
N LYS A 54 10.34 -25.92 -13.68
CA LYS A 54 11.31 -26.83 -14.30
C LYS A 54 11.33 -28.21 -13.66
N ARG A 55 11.12 -28.29 -12.34
CA ARG A 55 11.13 -29.55 -11.59
C ARG A 55 9.78 -30.27 -11.62
N PHE A 56 8.69 -29.53 -11.73
CA PHE A 56 7.32 -30.04 -11.70
C PHE A 56 6.46 -29.45 -12.85
N PRO A 57 6.78 -29.77 -14.12
CA PRO A 57 6.20 -29.10 -15.30
C PRO A 57 4.69 -29.34 -15.50
N HIS A 58 4.10 -30.32 -14.80
CA HIS A 58 2.68 -30.66 -14.91
C HIS A 58 1.91 -30.47 -13.59
N ALA A 59 2.56 -30.00 -12.53
CA ALA A 59 1.91 -29.86 -11.22
C ALA A 59 0.99 -28.64 -11.16
N LEU A 60 1.38 -27.54 -11.80
CA LEU A 60 0.68 -26.25 -11.79
C LEU A 60 0.75 -25.61 -13.16
N SER A 61 -0.32 -24.89 -13.55
CA SER A 61 -0.25 -23.95 -14.68
C SER A 61 0.65 -22.78 -14.34
N LYS A 62 1.20 -22.09 -15.36
CA LYS A 62 2.01 -20.88 -15.17
C LYS A 62 1.27 -19.83 -14.35
N GLU A 63 -0.01 -19.60 -14.62
CA GLU A 63 -0.86 -18.64 -13.88
C GLU A 63 -0.99 -18.99 -12.39
N ALA A 64 -1.10 -20.29 -12.07
CA ALA A 64 -1.20 -20.74 -10.69
C ALA A 64 0.16 -20.69 -9.97
N ALA A 65 1.26 -20.88 -10.71
CA ALA A 65 2.62 -20.66 -10.20
C ALA A 65 2.90 -19.17 -9.97
N ASP A 66 2.58 -18.29 -10.93
CA ASP A 66 2.64 -16.83 -10.80
C ASP A 66 1.89 -16.38 -9.53
N THR A 67 0.73 -17.00 -9.28
CA THR A 67 -0.06 -16.73 -8.09
C THR A 67 0.62 -17.14 -6.79
N LEU A 68 1.15 -18.35 -6.76
CA LEU A 68 1.82 -18.90 -5.58
C LEU A 68 3.09 -18.12 -5.22
N PHE A 69 3.81 -17.64 -6.24
CA PHE A 69 5.08 -16.93 -6.07
C PHE A 69 4.93 -15.39 -6.13
N GLY A 70 3.70 -14.86 -6.20
CA GLY A 70 3.43 -13.43 -6.07
C GLY A 70 3.77 -12.57 -7.31
N HIS A 71 3.80 -13.17 -8.50
CA HIS A 71 4.12 -12.52 -9.76
C HIS A 71 2.92 -11.77 -10.36
N PHE A 72 2.41 -10.76 -9.64
CA PHE A 72 1.22 -10.00 -10.06
C PHE A 72 1.47 -8.53 -10.37
N TRP A 73 2.62 -8.02 -9.94
CA TRP A 73 2.82 -6.58 -9.88
C TRP A 73 3.31 -5.97 -11.19
N LEU A 74 4.05 -6.70 -12.01
CA LEU A 74 4.67 -6.16 -13.21
C LEU A 74 4.53 -7.13 -14.38
N LYS A 75 4.54 -6.57 -15.59
CA LYS A 75 4.29 -7.32 -16.80
C LYS A 75 5.50 -8.24 -17.08
N ASP A 76 5.26 -9.54 -17.18
CA ASP A 76 6.29 -10.55 -17.44
C ASP A 76 7.46 -10.52 -16.42
N ASP A 77 8.59 -11.17 -16.72
CA ASP A 77 9.81 -11.20 -15.87
C ASP A 77 10.63 -9.90 -15.94
N LEU A 78 10.03 -8.78 -16.34
CA LEU A 78 10.78 -7.54 -16.65
C LEU A 78 11.52 -6.94 -15.46
N ASN A 79 11.09 -7.26 -14.23
CA ASN A 79 11.62 -6.67 -13.00
C ASN A 79 13.10 -6.90 -12.81
N CYS A 80 13.59 -8.09 -13.16
CA CYS A 80 14.97 -8.48 -12.94
C CYS A 80 15.78 -8.43 -14.25
N ASN A 81 15.14 -8.08 -15.37
CA ASN A 81 15.75 -8.06 -16.69
C ASN A 81 16.54 -6.77 -16.97
N SER A 82 16.23 -5.65 -16.30
CA SER A 82 16.97 -4.39 -16.48
C SER A 82 17.10 -3.59 -15.17
N ASP A 83 18.15 -2.77 -15.10
CA ASP A 83 18.42 -1.88 -13.96
C ASP A 83 17.28 -0.88 -13.73
N ALA A 84 16.70 -0.36 -14.82
CA ALA A 84 15.59 0.58 -14.76
C ALA A 84 14.32 -0.08 -14.19
N ALA A 85 14.02 -1.31 -14.61
CA ALA A 85 12.86 -2.05 -14.08
C ALA A 85 13.05 -2.44 -12.62
N ARG A 86 14.27 -2.84 -12.21
CA ARG A 86 14.61 -3.09 -10.79
C ARG A 86 14.44 -1.82 -9.96
N CYS A 87 14.94 -0.69 -10.45
CA CYS A 87 14.79 0.60 -9.77
C CYS A 87 13.32 0.95 -9.59
N LEU A 88 12.51 0.85 -10.65
CA LEU A 88 11.07 1.10 -10.57
C LEU A 88 10.37 0.16 -9.58
N THR A 89 10.70 -1.12 -9.59
CA THR A 89 10.18 -2.13 -8.66
C THR A 89 10.45 -1.74 -7.21
N TYR A 90 11.69 -1.33 -6.88
CA TYR A 90 12.04 -0.89 -5.53
C TYR A 90 11.42 0.45 -5.15
N MET A 91 11.23 1.36 -6.09
CA MET A 91 10.51 2.60 -5.80
C MET A 91 9.04 2.34 -5.44
N VAL A 92 8.36 1.45 -6.18
CA VAL A 92 6.97 1.03 -5.86
C VAL A 92 6.93 0.29 -4.52
N CYS A 93 7.87 -0.65 -4.31
CA CYS A 93 8.04 -1.36 -3.04
C CYS A 93 8.19 -0.38 -1.85
N GLY A 94 9.08 0.60 -1.97
CA GLY A 94 9.29 1.62 -0.95
C GLY A 94 8.04 2.47 -0.70
N TRP A 95 7.29 2.80 -1.75
CA TRP A 95 6.01 3.49 -1.61
C TRP A 95 4.99 2.68 -0.81
N LEU A 96 4.80 1.40 -1.12
CA LEU A 96 3.86 0.53 -0.40
C LEU A 96 4.18 0.43 1.10
N LEU A 97 5.47 0.38 1.45
CA LEU A 97 5.89 0.40 2.85
C LEU A 97 5.54 1.73 3.54
N ILE A 98 5.87 2.85 2.91
CA ILE A 98 5.58 4.19 3.46
C ILE A 98 4.07 4.39 3.57
N ALA A 99 3.31 3.99 2.55
CA ALA A 99 1.86 4.06 2.51
C ALA A 99 1.22 3.25 3.64
N GLY A 100 1.64 2.00 3.83
CA GLY A 100 1.16 1.16 4.93
C GLY A 100 1.46 1.74 6.31
N ILE A 101 2.66 2.29 6.50
CA ILE A 101 3.03 2.95 7.77
C ILE A 101 2.19 4.20 8.00
N LEU A 102 2.03 5.05 6.99
CA LEU A 102 1.24 6.29 7.08
C LEU A 102 -0.23 5.98 7.36
N GLN A 103 -0.82 5.00 6.67
CA GLN A 103 -2.17 4.54 6.94
C GLN A 103 -2.31 4.02 8.36
N ALA A 104 -1.36 3.20 8.82
CA ALA A 104 -1.40 2.70 10.19
C ALA A 104 -1.34 3.85 11.22
N PHE A 105 -0.51 4.85 10.96
CA PHE A 105 -0.35 6.01 11.83
C PHE A 105 -1.58 6.93 11.86
N VAL A 106 -2.21 7.18 10.71
CA VAL A 106 -3.38 8.05 10.59
C VAL A 106 -4.63 7.37 11.17
N ASN A 107 -4.82 6.08 10.84
CA ASN A 107 -6.08 5.37 11.08
C ASN A 107 -6.12 4.57 12.39
N PHE A 108 -4.98 4.15 12.95
CA PHE A 108 -4.92 3.36 14.18
C PHE A 108 -4.23 4.08 15.34
N ASP A 109 -4.64 5.33 15.60
CA ASP A 109 -4.08 6.13 16.70
C ASP A 109 -4.26 5.42 18.07
N GLY A 110 -5.37 4.70 18.27
CA GLY A 110 -5.58 3.87 19.46
C GLY A 110 -4.63 2.66 19.56
N LEU A 111 -4.22 2.07 18.43
CA LEU A 111 -3.21 1.01 18.41
C LEU A 111 -1.83 1.56 18.80
N ARG A 112 -1.46 2.74 18.25
CA ARG A 112 -0.24 3.45 18.60
C ARG A 112 -0.17 3.76 20.10
N ARG A 113 -1.24 4.31 20.68
CA ARG A 113 -1.29 4.59 22.13
C ARG A 113 -1.11 3.33 22.98
N ARG A 114 -1.72 2.21 22.57
CA ARG A 114 -1.58 0.92 23.27
C ARG A 114 -0.16 0.35 23.19
N PHE A 115 0.46 0.35 22.00
CA PHE A 115 1.81 -0.19 21.82
C PHE A 115 2.90 0.69 22.43
N PHE A 116 2.83 2.01 22.24
CA PHE A 116 3.86 2.95 22.68
C PHE A 116 3.59 3.56 24.06
N LYS A 117 2.47 3.21 24.72
CA LYS A 117 2.06 3.75 26.04
C LYS A 117 2.18 5.28 26.11
N SER A 118 1.72 5.96 25.05
CA SER A 118 1.86 7.40 24.90
C SER A 118 0.51 8.09 25.09
N ASP A 119 0.50 9.14 25.92
CA ASP A 119 -0.66 10.03 26.12
C ASP A 119 -0.80 11.09 25.03
N TRP A 120 0.15 11.15 24.09
CA TRP A 120 0.10 12.12 23.00
C TRP A 120 -1.07 11.82 22.07
N GLU A 121 -1.94 12.79 21.86
CA GLU A 121 -3.00 12.74 20.84
C GLU A 121 -2.50 13.39 19.55
N CYS A 122 -2.57 12.68 18.43
CA CYS A 122 -2.18 13.26 17.15
C CYS A 122 -3.18 14.36 16.75
N PRO A 123 -2.74 15.62 16.56
CA PRO A 123 -3.64 16.72 16.23
C PRO A 123 -4.42 16.44 14.93
N ARG A 124 -5.72 16.73 14.93
CA ARG A 124 -6.60 16.50 13.77
C ARG A 124 -6.06 17.15 12.48
N GLY A 125 -5.52 18.36 12.58
CA GLY A 125 -4.94 19.06 11.43
C GLY A 125 -3.76 18.32 10.80
N MET A 126 -2.90 17.69 11.61
CA MET A 126 -1.78 16.89 11.11
C MET A 126 -2.28 15.65 10.35
N LYS A 127 -3.30 14.96 10.88
CA LYS A 127 -3.94 13.82 10.19
C LYS A 127 -4.51 14.22 8.83
N ILE A 128 -5.21 15.35 8.77
CA ILE A 128 -5.79 15.88 7.53
C ILE A 128 -4.70 16.22 6.52
N CYS A 129 -3.63 16.91 6.93
CA CYS A 129 -2.50 17.21 6.04
C CYS A 129 -1.81 15.94 5.54
N CYS A 130 -1.59 14.95 6.41
CA CYS A 130 -1.04 13.65 6.02
C CYS A 130 -1.94 12.93 5.01
N LEU A 131 -3.26 12.96 5.19
CA LEU A 131 -4.21 12.38 4.23
C LEU A 131 -4.13 13.08 2.87
N TYR A 132 -4.13 14.41 2.81
CA TYR A 132 -4.00 15.13 1.54
C TYR A 132 -2.67 14.86 0.84
N ALA A 133 -1.57 14.88 1.58
CA ALA A 133 -0.25 14.57 1.03
C ALA A 133 -0.20 13.13 0.51
N PHE A 134 -0.79 12.19 1.26
CA PHE A 134 -0.91 10.79 0.87
C PHE A 134 -1.70 10.63 -0.44
N PHE A 135 -2.88 11.25 -0.55
CA PHE A 135 -3.67 11.23 -1.79
C PHE A 135 -2.94 11.86 -2.98
N ALA A 136 -2.23 12.97 -2.77
CA ALA A 136 -1.45 13.61 -3.84
C ALA A 136 -0.33 12.69 -4.35
N CYS A 137 0.37 12.00 -3.44
CA CYS A 137 1.40 11.03 -3.80
C CYS A 137 0.81 9.80 -4.52
N ASP A 138 -0.33 9.29 -4.07
CA ASP A 138 -1.01 8.16 -4.71
C ASP A 138 -1.41 8.50 -6.17
N TRP A 139 -1.95 9.70 -6.42
CA TRP A 139 -2.24 10.14 -7.78
C TRP A 139 -0.98 10.37 -8.62
N TYR A 140 0.08 10.93 -8.03
CA TYR A 140 1.37 11.05 -8.70
C TYR A 140 1.90 9.67 -9.14
N TRP A 141 1.74 8.66 -8.28
CA TRP A 141 2.09 7.28 -8.61
C TRP A 141 1.27 6.71 -9.75
N VAL A 142 -0.05 6.93 -9.77
CA VAL A 142 -0.89 6.51 -10.91
C VAL A 142 -0.39 7.12 -12.21
N VAL A 143 -0.07 8.42 -12.23
CA VAL A 143 0.49 9.10 -13.40
C VAL A 143 1.83 8.49 -13.82
N LEU A 144 2.71 8.22 -12.85
CA LEU A 144 4.00 7.60 -13.11
C LEU A 144 3.83 6.19 -13.69
N MET A 145 2.89 5.39 -13.18
CA MET A 145 2.60 4.07 -13.73
C MET A 145 2.06 4.12 -15.16
N ILE A 146 1.24 5.13 -15.50
CA ILE A 146 0.78 5.36 -16.88
C ILE A 146 1.97 5.71 -17.79
N ALA A 147 2.89 6.56 -17.34
CA ALA A 147 4.09 6.93 -18.10
C ALA A 147 5.00 5.71 -18.35
N PHE A 148 5.10 4.79 -17.38
CA PHE A 148 5.89 3.56 -17.48
C PHE A 148 5.05 2.31 -17.81
N ARG A 149 3.91 2.46 -18.50
CA ARG A 149 3.00 1.35 -18.90
C ARG A 149 3.65 0.22 -19.72
N GLY A 150 4.86 0.46 -20.25
CA GLY A 150 5.63 -0.58 -20.92
C GLY A 150 6.14 -1.67 -19.96
N VAL A 151 6.27 -1.33 -18.68
CA VAL A 151 6.73 -2.22 -17.60
C VAL A 151 5.58 -2.56 -16.65
N ILE A 152 4.70 -1.59 -16.38
CA ILE A 152 3.60 -1.74 -15.42
C ILE A 152 2.31 -2.19 -16.12
N GLY A 153 1.72 -3.27 -15.62
CA GLY A 153 0.47 -3.81 -16.14
C GLY A 153 -0.74 -2.93 -15.84
N TRP A 154 -1.74 -2.94 -16.72
CA TRP A 154 -2.97 -2.17 -16.56
C TRP A 154 -3.75 -2.51 -15.28
N GLN A 155 -3.68 -3.77 -14.84
CA GLN A 155 -4.36 -4.22 -13.62
C GLN A 155 -3.90 -3.43 -12.39
N GLN A 156 -2.62 -3.07 -12.32
CA GLN A 156 -2.08 -2.26 -11.23
C GLN A 156 -2.54 -0.81 -11.31
N ILE A 157 -2.50 -0.22 -12.50
CA ILE A 157 -2.94 1.17 -12.71
C ILE A 157 -4.42 1.33 -12.34
N VAL A 158 -5.27 0.43 -12.85
CA VAL A 158 -6.72 0.44 -12.56
C VAL A 158 -6.97 0.09 -11.11
N GLY A 159 -6.30 -0.92 -10.57
CA GLY A 159 -6.41 -1.33 -9.17
C GLY A 159 -6.09 -0.20 -8.22
N SER A 160 -4.94 0.48 -8.40
CA SER A 160 -4.56 1.63 -7.60
C SER A 160 -5.53 2.80 -7.75
N ALA A 161 -6.01 3.10 -8.97
CA ALA A 161 -6.98 4.17 -9.16
C ALA A 161 -8.31 3.89 -8.45
N VAL A 162 -8.83 2.65 -8.54
CA VAL A 162 -10.05 2.24 -7.83
C VAL A 162 -9.84 2.29 -6.32
N ASP A 163 -8.70 1.83 -5.83
CA ASP A 163 -8.38 1.81 -4.40
C ASP A 163 -8.25 3.23 -3.81
N ILE A 164 -7.72 4.19 -4.58
CA ILE A 164 -7.72 5.61 -4.21
C ILE A 164 -9.15 6.16 -4.15
N LEU A 165 -10.00 5.82 -5.12
CA LEU A 165 -11.38 6.29 -5.17
C LEU A 165 -12.25 5.71 -4.05
N LEU A 166 -11.99 4.46 -3.62
CA LEU A 166 -12.69 3.84 -2.48
C LEU A 166 -12.29 4.45 -1.13
N ARG A 167 -11.11 5.08 -1.05
CA ARG A 167 -10.62 5.79 0.14
C ARG A 167 -11.19 7.19 0.31
N LEU A 168 -11.60 7.83 -0.79
CA LEU A 168 -12.20 9.18 -0.82
C LEU A 168 -13.69 9.14 -0.44
#